data_AF-A0AAW3YLP4-F1
#
_entry.id   AF-A0AAW3YLP4-F1
#
_cell.length_a   1.000
_cell.length_b   1.000
_cell.length_c   1.000
_cell.angle_alpha   90.00
_cell.angle_beta   90.00
_cell.angle_gamma   90.00
#
_symmetry.space_group_name_H-M   'P 1'
#
loop_
_entity.id
_entity.type
_entity.pdbx_description
1 polymer ?
#
loop_
_entity_poly.entity_id
_entity_poly.type
_entity_poly.pdbx_seq_one_letter_code
_entity_poly.pdbx_strand_id
1 'polypeptide(L)'
;KQLFQIPYTDFEGKRHDSIKKIAIIAGCGDVVSLMKEAEEKGAEAYITGEIHCHIDNDYGRHKYSLIMDYVKETNMSLIGVSHSASEYL
;
A
#
# COMPACT_ATOMS: atom_id res chain seq x y z
N LYS A 1 11.40 4.61 -4.05
CA LYS A 1 12.38 5.47 -3.35
C LYS A 1 12.98 6.52 -4.29
N GLN A 2 13.91 6.18 -5.18
CA GLN A 2 14.58 7.16 -6.07
C GLN A 2 13.60 7.96 -6.95
N LEU A 3 12.62 7.29 -7.57
CA LEU A 3 11.61 7.94 -8.41
C LEU A 3 10.78 8.99 -7.64
N PHE A 4 10.48 8.72 -6.37
CA PHE A 4 9.67 9.59 -5.50
C PHE A 4 10.52 10.56 -4.67
N GLN A 5 11.85 10.54 -4.82
CA GLN A 5 12.80 11.34 -4.04
C GLN A 5 12.63 11.28 -2.52
N ILE A 6 12.21 10.12 -2.00
CA ILE A 6 11.99 9.87 -0.57
C ILE A 6 13.06 8.93 0.03
N PRO A 7 13.47 9.15 1.30
CA PRO A 7 14.46 8.31 1.96
C PRO A 7 13.88 6.97 2.48
N TYR A 8 12.56 6.86 2.60
CA TYR A 8 11.89 5.67 3.13
C TYR A 8 10.69 5.27 2.28
N THR A 9 10.23 4.03 2.47
CA THR A 9 8.96 3.49 1.98
C THR A 9 8.47 2.50 3.02
N ASP A 10 7.17 2.48 3.26
CA ASP A 10 6.55 1.38 3.98
C ASP A 10 6.41 0.20 3.03
N PHE A 11 6.63 -1.01 3.55
CA PHE A 11 6.54 -2.23 2.76
C PHE A 11 5.86 -3.30 3.59
N GLU A 12 4.77 -3.83 3.05
CA GLU A 12 4.05 -4.96 3.61
C GLU A 12 3.72 -5.99 2.53
N GLY A 13 3.29 -7.18 2.97
CA GLY A 13 2.92 -8.26 2.07
C GLY A 13 4.10 -8.99 1.46
N LYS A 14 3.90 -9.54 0.26
CA LYS A 14 4.83 -10.49 -0.35
C LYS A 14 5.95 -9.77 -1.09
N ARG A 15 7.19 -10.28 -0.97
CA ARG A 15 8.31 -9.87 -1.82
C ARG A 15 8.33 -10.73 -3.08
N HIS A 16 8.35 -10.08 -4.24
CA HIS A 16 8.48 -10.74 -5.54
C HIS A 16 9.85 -10.47 -6.14
N ASP A 17 10.40 -11.45 -6.85
CA ASP A 17 11.65 -11.28 -7.59
C ASP A 17 11.47 -10.40 -8.83
N SER A 18 10.25 -10.37 -9.39
CA SER A 18 9.87 -9.51 -10.52
C SER A 18 8.41 -9.10 -10.41
N ILE A 19 8.12 -7.83 -10.75
CA ILE A 19 6.77 -7.27 -10.81
C ILE A 19 6.51 -6.80 -12.24
N LYS A 20 5.45 -7.32 -12.87
CA LYS A 20 5.00 -7.03 -14.23
C LYS A 20 3.76 -6.14 -14.26
N LYS A 21 2.91 -6.21 -13.23
CA LYS A 21 1.68 -5.43 -13.15
C LYS A 21 1.56 -4.74 -11.81
N ILE A 22 1.39 -3.43 -11.85
CA ILE A 22 1.22 -2.58 -10.66
C ILE A 22 -0.12 -1.86 -10.70
N ALA A 23 -0.74 -1.73 -9.54
CA ALA A 23 -1.81 -0.79 -9.30
C ALA A 23 -1.26 0.43 -8.55
N ILE A 24 -1.69 1.63 -8.93
CA ILE A 24 -1.26 2.88 -8.30
C ILE A 24 -2.51 3.64 -7.87
N ILE A 25 -2.57 4.00 -6.59
CA ILE A 25 -3.59 4.91 -6.04
C ILE A 25 -2.87 6.05 -5.34
N ALA A 26 -2.93 7.25 -5.90
CA ALA A 26 -2.36 8.45 -5.29
C ALA A 26 -3.12 8.81 -4.00
N GLY A 27 -2.41 9.38 -3.03
CA GLY A 27 -2.97 9.78 -1.73
C GLY A 27 -3.13 8.61 -0.76
N CYS A 28 -4.29 8.54 -0.11
CA CYS A 28 -4.60 7.53 0.91
C CYS A 28 -5.25 6.27 0.31
N GLY A 29 -4.44 5.25 0.04
CA GLY A 29 -4.89 3.94 -0.46
C GLY A 29 -5.11 2.89 0.63
N ASP A 30 -5.27 3.29 1.89
CA ASP A 30 -5.46 2.42 3.07
C ASP A 30 -6.88 1.78 3.15
N VAL A 31 -7.38 1.35 1.99
CA VAL A 31 -8.72 0.80 1.80
C VAL A 31 -8.61 -0.62 1.26
N VAL A 32 -8.83 -1.61 2.13
CA VAL A 32 -8.71 -3.04 1.83
C VAL A 32 -9.51 -3.44 0.58
N SER A 33 -10.71 -2.89 0.36
CA SER A 33 -11.51 -3.24 -0.82
C SER A 33 -10.84 -2.83 -2.13
N LEU A 34 -10.12 -1.69 -2.17
CA LEU A 34 -9.38 -1.25 -3.36
C LEU A 34 -8.15 -2.12 -3.60
N MET A 35 -7.49 -2.57 -2.52
CA MET A 35 -6.38 -3.51 -2.64
C MET A 35 -6.86 -4.86 -3.20
N LYS A 36 -7.98 -5.39 -2.68
CA LYS A 36 -8.61 -6.61 -3.20
C LYS A 36 -8.99 -6.47 -4.67
N GLU A 37 -9.60 -5.35 -5.07
CA GLU A 37 -9.93 -5.09 -6.46
C GLU A 37 -8.67 -5.03 -7.36
N ALA A 38 -7.59 -4.43 -6.88
CA ALA A 38 -6.31 -4.42 -7.60
C ALA A 38 -5.75 -5.83 -7.78
N GLU A 39 -5.78 -6.65 -6.74
CA GLU A 39 -5.34 -8.06 -6.78
C GLU A 39 -6.21 -8.90 -7.72
N GLU A 40 -7.53 -8.74 -7.69
CA GLU A 40 -8.48 -9.39 -8.62
C GLU A 40 -8.21 -9.01 -10.08
N LYS A 41 -7.77 -7.77 -10.32
CA LYS A 41 -7.31 -7.31 -11.64
C LYS A 41 -5.91 -7.81 -12.00
N GLY A 42 -5.28 -8.61 -11.15
CA GLY A 42 -3.99 -9.26 -11.37
C GLY A 42 -2.79 -8.37 -11.08
N ALA A 43 -2.93 -7.33 -10.25
CA ALA A 43 -1.77 -6.57 -9.78
C ALA A 43 -0.88 -7.47 -8.90
N GLU A 44 0.43 -7.36 -9.07
CA GLU A 44 1.45 -8.05 -8.26
C GLU A 44 2.03 -7.10 -7.21
N ALA A 45 1.87 -5.79 -7.42
CA ALA A 45 2.16 -4.78 -6.41
C ALA A 45 1.13 -3.65 -6.43
N TYR A 46 0.90 -3.08 -5.25
CA TYR A 46 0.01 -1.96 -5.00
C TYR A 46 0.82 -0.82 -4.40
N ILE A 47 0.85 0.34 -5.07
CA ILE A 47 1.62 1.51 -4.66
C ILE A 47 0.65 2.63 -4.29
N THR A 48 0.82 3.20 -3.10
CA THR A 48 0.04 4.34 -2.63
C THR A 48 0.84 5.24 -1.71
N GLY A 49 0.31 6.40 -1.34
CA GLY A 49 0.96 7.29 -0.39
C GLY A 49 1.06 6.65 0.99
N GLU A 50 -0.05 6.14 1.51
CA GLU A 50 -0.11 5.45 2.80
C GLU A 50 -0.81 4.10 2.66
N ILE A 51 -0.14 3.02 3.06
CA ILE A 51 -0.73 1.66 3.07
C ILE A 51 -1.47 1.35 4.38
N HIS A 52 -1.23 2.12 5.44
CA HIS A 52 -1.98 2.06 6.70
C HIS A 52 -2.00 3.42 7.40
N CYS A 53 -3.08 3.69 8.15
CA CYS A 53 -3.22 4.88 8.94
C CYS A 53 -2.24 4.89 10.15
N HIS A 54 -1.57 6.02 10.38
CA HIS A 54 -0.62 6.22 11.49
C HIS A 54 -1.20 6.95 12.71
N ILE A 55 -2.50 7.25 12.70
CA ILE A 55 -3.14 7.97 13.80
C ILE A 55 -3.26 7.03 15.01
N ASP A 56 -2.66 7.42 16.14
CA ASP A 56 -2.70 6.61 17.37
C ASP A 56 -3.99 6.86 18.19
N ASN A 57 -5.12 6.48 17.59
CA ASN A 57 -6.43 6.43 18.25
C ASN A 57 -7.14 5.11 17.91
N ASP A 58 -8.31 4.86 18.51
CA ASP A 58 -9.04 3.60 18.29
C ASP A 58 -9.39 3.36 16.82
N TYR A 59 -9.73 4.44 16.10
CA TYR A 59 -10.01 4.37 14.67
C TYR A 59 -8.78 3.95 13.85
N GLY A 60 -7.63 4.58 14.08
CA GLY A 60 -6.39 4.27 13.37
C GLY A 60 -5.88 2.87 13.70
N ARG A 61 -5.94 2.45 14.98
CA ARG A 61 -5.61 1.08 15.39
C ARG A 61 -6.51 0.03 14.74
N HIS A 62 -7.82 0.30 14.66
CA HIS A 62 -8.76 -0.60 13.98
C HIS A 62 -8.46 -0.71 12.48
N LYS A 63 -8.25 0.43 11.80
CA LYS A 63 -7.86 0.48 10.39
C LYS A 63 -6.57 -0.28 10.12
N TYR A 64 -5.55 -0.06 10.94
CA TYR A 64 -4.27 -0.77 10.86
C TYR A 64 -4.46 -2.28 10.99
N SER A 65 -5.28 -2.75 11.94
CA SER A 65 -5.57 -4.18 12.10
C SER A 65 -6.19 -4.79 10.84
N LEU A 66 -7.14 -4.10 10.20
CA LEU A 66 -7.77 -4.61 8.97
C LEU A 66 -6.77 -4.76 7.82
N ILE A 67 -5.86 -3.80 7.67
CA ILE A 67 -4.77 -3.88 6.69
C ILE A 67 -3.86 -5.06 7.00
N MET A 68 -3.43 -5.20 8.26
CA MET A 68 -2.53 -6.27 8.68
C MET A 68 -3.15 -7.67 8.59
N ASP A 69 -4.47 -7.78 8.73
CA ASP A 69 -5.17 -9.02 8.45
C ASP A 69 -5.17 -9.34 6.96
N TYR A 70 -5.42 -8.36 6.10
CA TYR A 70 -5.34 -8.55 4.64
C TYR A 70 -3.92 -8.86 4.15
N VAL A 71 -2.89 -8.27 4.77
CA VAL A 71 -1.47 -8.52 4.47
C VAL A 71 -1.11 -10.01 4.58
N LYS A 72 -1.76 -10.75 5.48
CA LYS A 72 -1.54 -12.20 5.65
C LYS A 72 -2.08 -13.03 4.49
N GLU A 73 -3.04 -12.49 3.74
CA GLU A 73 -3.78 -13.21 2.70
C GLU A 73 -3.34 -12.82 1.29
N THR A 74 -2.95 -11.56 1.09
CA THR A 74 -2.60 -11.04 -0.24
C THR A 74 -1.31 -11.63 -0.79
N ASN A 75 -1.29 -11.83 -2.10
CA ASN A 75 -0.07 -12.13 -2.84
C ASN A 75 0.65 -10.87 -3.33
N MET A 76 0.12 -9.67 -3.12
CA MET A 76 0.74 -8.44 -3.61
C MET A 76 1.88 -7.94 -2.70
N SER A 77 2.81 -7.20 -3.30
CA SER A 77 3.65 -6.26 -2.54
C SER A 77 2.86 -4.97 -2.28
N LEU A 78 2.67 -4.58 -1.03
CA LEU A 78 2.03 -3.30 -0.67
C LEU A 78 3.11 -2.27 -0.33
N ILE A 79 3.13 -1.14 -1.02
CA ILE A 79 4.21 -0.15 -0.93
C ILE A 79 3.63 1.23 -0.65
N GLY A 80 3.95 1.77 0.53
CA GLY A 80 3.67 3.15 0.93
C GLY A 80 4.84 4.06 0.54
N VAL A 81 4.57 5.14 -0.19
CA VAL A 81 5.59 6.10 -0.66
C VAL A 81 5.46 7.48 -0.02
N SER A 82 4.70 7.65 1.06
CA SER A 82 4.27 8.93 1.64
C SER A 82 3.12 9.60 0.87
N HIS A 83 2.10 10.04 1.60
CA HIS A 83 0.93 10.76 1.08
C HIS A 83 1.33 11.91 0.17
N SER A 84 2.22 12.79 0.67
CA SER A 84 2.70 13.95 -0.06
C SER A 84 3.54 13.58 -1.28
N ALA A 85 4.36 12.53 -1.24
CA ALA A 85 5.16 12.17 -2.41
C ALA A 85 4.34 11.45 -3.50
N SER A 86 3.22 10.81 -3.14
CA SER A 86 2.32 10.15 -4.11
C SER A 86 1.44 11.13 -4.89
N GLU A 87 1.18 12.33 -4.35
CA GLU A 87 0.27 13.33 -4.92
C GLU A 87 0.97 14.35 -5.85
N TYR A 88 2.30 14.42 -5.82
CA TYR A 88 3.08 15.41 -6.59
C TYR A 88 3.76 14.83 -7.84
N LEU A 89 3.31 13.65 -8.30
CA LEU A 89 3.78 13.01 -9.55
C LEU A 89 3.09 13.56 -10.79
#